data_AF-A0A221W6D9-F1
#
_entry.id   AF-A0A221W6D9-F1
#
_cell.length_a   1.000
_cell.length_b   1.000
_cell.length_c   1.000
_cell.angle_alpha   90.00
_cell.angle_beta   90.00
_cell.angle_gamma   90.00
#
_symmetry.space_group_name_H-M   'P 1'
#
loop_
_entity.id
_entity.type
_entity.pdbx_description
1 polymer ?
#
loop_
_entity_poly.entity_id
_entity_poly.type
_entity_poly.pdbx_seq_one_letter_code
_entity_poly.pdbx_strand_id
1 'polypeptide(L)'
;MIGMSGRLRSSLIIGGQGIRARKLRTFLSMVSLFLGVLAVVAVQAGAEIAQRAMLADIELTQGVDGTTRMYLPMHATSAGIAQDVLAGRNDAVAVSSESVILGEPGVAPINPQAAPFDMPGAYGGTTTYCDATGCYEEPDPNASLPAGQAIELILTSLSGDITEFRPFRPVSGEWLDFTDAPSLAPRIVLNEHAAEGLELYDIPGEMQVPSATVNLSPQIVGVVDDGGWGPAAYVRADEMRNWQPTGDDASSSADSYGAEVYLSPTAVDVEQLLRSRLSAAGVNTDDMGSWVITSRADAEDQLAMMRMVFLGLAALVLLIGIAGILNVGLATVGERIEEFALRRAVGTSRMLLAGIVLAETLLTGLITAAAAIGAGALGIQMISMVMGGSNPELADLAFPWQAGVSGVVAGLVAGILGGLIPAIRAARIPIATVMRA
;
A
#
# COMPACT_ATOMS: atom_id res chain seq x y z
N MET A 1 -27.22 -29.59 9.02
CA MET A 1 -27.69 -29.63 10.43
C MET A 1 -26.94 -30.73 11.16
N ILE A 2 -25.87 -30.36 11.87
CA ILE A 2 -25.02 -31.30 12.61
C ILE A 2 -25.62 -31.44 14.01
N GLY A 3 -26.17 -32.62 14.32
CA GLY A 3 -26.75 -32.92 15.62
C GLY A 3 -25.67 -32.98 16.71
N MET A 4 -25.45 -31.86 17.41
CA MET A 4 -24.69 -31.88 18.67
C MET A 4 -25.41 -32.78 19.68
N SER A 5 -24.70 -33.77 20.20
CA SER A 5 -25.24 -34.71 21.20
C SER A 5 -25.83 -33.95 22.40
N GLY A 6 -26.95 -34.43 22.96
CA GLY A 6 -27.64 -33.78 24.09
C GLY A 6 -26.77 -33.54 25.33
N ARG A 7 -25.63 -34.24 25.45
CA ARG A 7 -24.64 -34.03 26.51
C ARG A 7 -23.86 -32.72 26.35
N LEU A 8 -23.52 -32.34 25.12
CA LEU A 8 -22.79 -31.10 24.79
C LEU A 8 -23.66 -29.86 25.00
N ARG A 9 -24.96 -29.96 24.69
CA ARG A 9 -25.94 -28.88 24.92
C ARG A 9 -26.17 -28.62 26.41
N SER A 10 -26.21 -29.70 27.19
CA SER A 10 -26.40 -29.64 28.65
C SER A 10 -25.18 -29.05 29.37
N SER A 11 -23.96 -29.41 28.95
CA SER A 11 -22.72 -28.83 29.50
C SER A 11 -22.59 -27.33 29.21
N LEU A 12 -23.08 -26.87 28.05
CA LEU A 12 -23.08 -25.47 27.63
C LEU A 12 -23.98 -24.59 28.52
N ILE A 13 -25.20 -25.08 28.82
CA ILE A 13 -26.17 -24.35 29.67
C ILE A 13 -25.67 -24.27 31.12
N ILE A 14 -25.05 -25.34 31.63
CA ILE A 14 -24.52 -25.40 33.00
C ILE A 14 -23.27 -24.52 33.15
N GLY A 15 -22.41 -24.45 32.15
CA GLY A 15 -21.24 -23.55 32.15
C GLY A 15 -21.61 -22.07 32.23
N GLY A 16 -22.68 -21.65 31.54
CA GLY A 16 -23.14 -20.25 31.53
C GLY A 16 -23.62 -19.71 32.88
N GLN A 17 -24.17 -20.56 33.77
CA GLN A 17 -24.64 -20.12 35.09
C GLN A 17 -23.52 -19.92 36.10
N GLY A 18 -22.36 -20.54 35.88
CA GLY A 18 -21.18 -20.44 36.74
C GLY A 18 -20.53 -19.05 36.80
N ILE A 19 -20.79 -18.19 35.80
CA ILE A 19 -20.20 -16.85 35.66
C ILE A 19 -20.82 -15.83 36.65
N ARG A 20 -22.00 -16.12 37.23
CA ARG A 20 -22.78 -15.13 37.98
C ARG A 20 -22.29 -14.80 39.40
N ALA A 21 -21.45 -15.63 40.02
CA ALA A 21 -21.12 -15.52 41.45
C ALA A 21 -19.96 -14.56 41.80
N ARG A 22 -19.03 -14.29 40.88
CA ARG A 22 -17.89 -13.37 41.07
C ARG A 22 -17.57 -12.62 39.78
N LYS A 23 -18.41 -11.60 39.49
CA LYS A 23 -18.41 -10.86 38.23
C LYS A 23 -17.10 -10.13 37.93
N LEU A 24 -16.46 -9.51 38.92
CA LEU A 24 -15.33 -8.59 38.65
C LEU A 24 -14.05 -9.32 38.19
N ARG A 25 -13.68 -10.43 38.84
CA ARG A 25 -12.44 -11.17 38.52
C ARG A 25 -12.54 -11.89 37.17
N THR A 26 -13.66 -12.56 36.93
CA THR A 26 -13.95 -13.22 35.65
C THR A 26 -14.03 -12.20 34.52
N PHE A 27 -14.65 -11.05 34.75
CA PHE A 27 -14.68 -9.94 33.80
C PHE A 27 -13.28 -9.40 33.48
N LEU A 28 -12.44 -9.11 34.49
CA LEU A 28 -11.07 -8.63 34.27
C LEU A 28 -10.22 -9.61 33.43
N SER A 29 -10.34 -10.92 33.67
CA SER A 29 -9.62 -11.92 32.87
C SER A 29 -10.18 -12.07 31.46
N MET A 30 -11.50 -11.97 31.27
CA MET A 30 -12.10 -11.93 29.94
C MET A 30 -11.68 -10.69 29.16
N VAL A 31 -11.59 -9.53 29.80
CA VAL A 31 -11.11 -8.29 29.17
C VAL A 31 -9.65 -8.43 28.75
N SER A 32 -8.78 -8.99 29.58
CA SER A 32 -7.38 -9.21 29.21
C SER A 32 -7.24 -10.19 28.04
N LEU A 33 -8.00 -11.28 28.01
CA LEU A 33 -8.03 -12.19 26.86
C LEU A 33 -8.57 -11.48 25.62
N PHE A 34 -9.65 -10.72 25.75
CA PHE A 34 -10.25 -9.95 24.67
C PHE A 34 -9.24 -9.01 24.04
N LEU A 35 -8.50 -8.25 24.85
CA LEU A 35 -7.46 -7.36 24.37
C LEU A 35 -6.32 -8.12 23.67
N GLY A 36 -5.92 -9.28 24.18
CA GLY A 36 -4.91 -10.12 23.54
C GLY A 36 -5.34 -10.65 22.17
N VAL A 37 -6.57 -11.17 22.06
CA VAL A 37 -7.11 -11.64 20.77
C VAL A 37 -7.35 -10.47 19.82
N LEU A 38 -7.88 -9.36 20.32
CA LEU A 38 -8.08 -8.13 19.54
C LEU A 38 -6.76 -7.59 18.99
N ALA A 39 -5.67 -7.63 19.77
CA ALA A 39 -4.36 -7.23 19.30
C ALA A 39 -3.89 -8.09 18.11
N VAL A 40 -4.08 -9.42 18.17
CA VAL A 40 -3.72 -10.32 17.06
C VAL A 40 -4.57 -10.01 15.82
N VAL A 41 -5.89 -9.81 15.99
CA VAL A 41 -6.80 -9.45 14.90
C VAL A 41 -6.41 -8.11 14.28
N ALA A 42 -6.16 -7.10 15.10
CA ALA A 42 -5.83 -5.75 14.65
C ALA A 42 -4.50 -5.72 13.88
N VAL A 43 -3.47 -6.41 14.38
CA VAL A 43 -2.17 -6.51 13.68
C VAL A 43 -2.33 -7.23 12.35
N GLN A 44 -3.07 -8.35 12.32
CA GLN A 44 -3.27 -9.09 11.07
C GLN A 44 -4.11 -8.28 10.07
N ALA A 45 -5.13 -7.56 10.55
CA ALA A 45 -5.97 -6.74 9.68
C ALA A 45 -5.20 -5.55 9.11
N GLY A 46 -4.47 -4.84 9.96
CA GLY A 46 -3.63 -3.71 9.55
C GLY A 46 -2.55 -4.13 8.56
N ALA A 47 -1.91 -5.29 8.77
CA ALA A 47 -0.89 -5.79 7.84
C ALA A 47 -1.47 -6.11 6.45
N GLU A 48 -2.63 -6.76 6.37
CA GLU A 48 -3.28 -7.09 5.09
C GLU A 48 -3.78 -5.82 4.37
N ILE A 49 -4.31 -4.85 5.11
CA ILE A 49 -4.72 -3.56 4.55
C ILE A 49 -3.51 -2.79 4.02
N ALA A 50 -2.45 -2.68 4.81
CA ALA A 50 -1.22 -2.00 4.41
C ALA A 50 -0.57 -2.67 3.20
N GLN A 51 -0.54 -4.01 3.16
CA GLN A 51 -0.02 -4.76 2.03
C GLN A 51 -0.82 -4.50 0.75
N ARG A 52 -2.15 -4.44 0.83
CA ARG A 52 -2.98 -4.13 -0.34
C ARG A 52 -2.79 -2.69 -0.82
N ALA A 53 -2.79 -1.73 0.10
CA ALA A 53 -2.64 -0.31 -0.24
C ALA A 53 -1.25 -0.02 -0.83
N MET A 54 -0.18 -0.44 -0.15
CA MET A 54 1.18 -0.14 -0.61
C MET A 54 1.55 -0.88 -1.90
N LEU A 55 1.07 -2.10 -2.11
CA LEU A 55 1.45 -2.88 -3.29
C LEU A 55 0.56 -2.64 -4.50
N ALA A 56 -0.62 -2.04 -4.35
CA ALA A 56 -1.52 -1.79 -5.47
C ALA A 56 -0.87 -0.86 -6.51
N ASP A 57 -0.19 0.19 -6.06
CA ASP A 57 0.28 1.28 -6.91
C ASP A 57 1.81 1.37 -7.02
N ILE A 58 2.54 0.50 -6.30
CA ILE A 58 4.01 0.51 -6.37
C ILE A 58 4.53 0.14 -7.76
N GLU A 59 3.87 -0.78 -8.45
CA GLU A 59 4.24 -1.14 -9.83
C GLU A 59 3.84 -0.05 -10.83
N LEU A 60 2.77 0.69 -10.55
CA LEU A 60 2.38 1.85 -11.36
C LEU A 60 3.44 2.94 -11.32
N THR A 61 4.00 3.22 -10.15
CA THR A 61 4.93 4.33 -9.93
C THR A 61 6.39 3.96 -10.17
N GLN A 62 6.85 2.82 -9.65
CA GLN A 62 8.25 2.39 -9.71
C GLN A 62 8.55 1.47 -10.88
N GLY A 63 7.53 0.77 -11.40
CA GLY A 63 7.65 -0.25 -12.44
C GLY A 63 7.60 -1.68 -11.91
N VAL A 64 7.48 -2.62 -12.85
CA VAL A 64 7.39 -4.06 -12.56
C VAL A 64 8.73 -4.60 -12.08
N ASP A 65 8.70 -5.44 -11.04
CA ASP A 65 9.88 -6.09 -10.50
C ASP A 65 10.67 -6.86 -11.59
N GLY A 66 11.99 -6.68 -11.58
CA GLY A 66 12.89 -7.24 -12.59
C GLY A 66 13.19 -6.29 -13.76
N THR A 67 12.40 -5.24 -13.96
CA THR A 67 12.74 -4.17 -14.90
C THR A 67 14.03 -3.48 -14.46
N THR A 68 14.96 -3.26 -15.38
CA THR A 68 16.14 -2.45 -15.08
C THR A 68 15.86 -1.01 -15.43
N ARG A 69 15.96 -0.11 -14.45
CA ARG A 69 15.91 1.34 -14.66
C ARG A 69 17.32 1.88 -14.72
N MET A 70 17.61 2.64 -15.76
CA MET A 70 18.92 3.23 -15.99
C MET A 70 18.82 4.74 -16.13
N TYR A 71 19.66 5.45 -15.40
CA TYR A 71 19.80 6.89 -15.51
C TYR A 71 20.85 7.25 -16.56
N LEU A 72 20.49 8.14 -17.46
CA LEU A 72 21.43 8.71 -18.40
C LEU A 72 22.04 9.99 -17.81
N PRO A 73 23.30 10.30 -18.16
CA PRO A 73 23.94 11.53 -17.68
C PRO A 73 23.15 12.73 -18.16
N MET A 74 22.99 13.72 -17.29
CA MET A 74 22.35 15.00 -17.63
C MET A 74 23.20 15.73 -18.68
N HIS A 75 22.83 15.55 -19.94
CA HIS A 75 23.48 16.15 -21.10
C HIS A 75 22.43 16.36 -22.19
N ALA A 76 22.56 17.45 -22.93
CA ALA A 76 21.61 17.86 -23.97
C ALA A 76 21.27 16.77 -24.99
N THR A 77 22.26 15.96 -25.36
CA THR A 77 22.12 14.91 -26.38
C THR A 77 21.71 13.54 -25.81
N SER A 78 21.71 13.35 -24.49
CA SER A 78 21.47 12.03 -23.88
C SER A 78 20.09 11.48 -24.22
N ALA A 79 19.04 12.30 -24.05
CA ALA A 79 17.66 11.92 -24.33
C ALA A 79 17.47 11.57 -25.82
N GLY A 80 17.96 12.44 -26.71
CA GLY A 80 17.84 12.24 -28.16
C GLY A 80 18.55 10.97 -28.64
N ILE A 81 19.79 10.74 -28.18
CA ILE A 81 20.56 9.53 -28.51
C ILE A 81 19.85 8.27 -28.00
N ALA A 82 19.30 8.31 -26.78
CA ALA A 82 18.60 7.16 -26.23
C ALA A 82 17.32 6.84 -27.00
N GLN A 83 16.52 7.86 -27.32
CA GLN A 83 15.33 7.72 -28.16
C GLN A 83 15.69 7.18 -29.56
N ASP A 84 16.81 7.60 -30.15
CA ASP A 84 17.29 7.11 -31.46
C ASP A 84 17.69 5.64 -31.41
N VAL A 85 18.46 5.27 -30.39
CA VAL A 85 18.97 3.91 -30.20
C VAL A 85 17.83 2.93 -29.92
N LEU A 86 16.78 3.39 -29.24
CA LEU A 86 15.65 2.57 -28.81
C LEU A 86 14.43 2.67 -29.73
N ALA A 87 14.49 3.47 -30.79
CA ALA A 87 13.39 3.59 -31.75
C ALA A 87 13.05 2.23 -32.36
N GLY A 88 11.78 1.81 -32.23
CA GLY A 88 11.27 0.54 -32.75
C GLY A 88 11.69 -0.70 -31.97
N ARG A 89 12.30 -0.55 -30.79
CA ARG A 89 12.54 -1.65 -29.85
C ARG A 89 11.33 -1.78 -28.91
N ASN A 90 11.01 -3.02 -28.54
CA ASN A 90 9.97 -3.33 -27.55
C ASN A 90 10.56 -3.77 -26.21
N ASP A 91 11.83 -4.12 -26.18
CA ASP A 91 12.52 -4.65 -24.99
C ASP A 91 13.19 -3.55 -24.14
N ALA A 92 13.18 -2.30 -24.60
CA ALA A 92 13.63 -1.15 -23.84
C ALA A 92 12.96 0.15 -24.31
N VAL A 93 12.72 1.08 -23.39
CA VAL A 93 12.06 2.37 -23.65
C VAL A 93 12.86 3.50 -23.01
N ALA A 94 13.20 4.52 -23.82
CA ALA A 94 13.73 5.79 -23.32
C ALA A 94 12.58 6.71 -22.92
N VAL A 95 12.77 7.34 -21.77
CA VAL A 95 11.82 8.25 -21.12
C VAL A 95 12.56 9.55 -20.84
N SER A 96 11.96 10.66 -21.26
CA SER A 96 12.48 11.99 -20.95
C SER A 96 11.33 12.90 -20.58
N SER A 97 11.47 13.62 -19.48
CA SER A 97 10.42 14.48 -18.95
C SER A 97 10.84 15.95 -18.95
N GLU A 98 9.89 16.84 -19.18
CA GLU A 98 10.05 18.29 -19.11
C GLU A 98 8.76 18.93 -18.56
N SER A 99 8.88 20.08 -17.90
CA SER A 99 7.70 20.84 -17.48
C SER A 99 7.09 21.58 -18.67
N VAL A 100 5.77 21.51 -18.82
CA VAL A 100 5.05 22.19 -19.90
C VAL A 100 3.81 22.89 -19.35
N ILE A 101 3.41 23.96 -20.02
CA ILE A 101 2.21 24.72 -19.69
C ILE A 101 1.15 24.45 -20.74
N LEU A 102 0.00 23.92 -20.33
CA LEU A 102 -1.17 23.73 -21.17
C LEU A 102 -2.22 24.80 -20.84
N GLY A 103 -2.58 25.65 -21.80
CA GLY A 103 -3.52 26.74 -21.60
C GLY A 103 -3.20 27.99 -22.41
N GLU A 104 -3.64 29.13 -21.89
CA GLU A 104 -3.42 30.42 -22.54
C GLU A 104 -1.91 30.74 -22.64
N PRO A 105 -1.43 31.22 -23.79
CA PRO A 105 -0.02 31.56 -23.95
C PRO A 105 0.39 32.74 -23.07
N GLY A 106 1.52 32.61 -22.37
CA GLY A 106 2.13 33.70 -21.59
C GLY A 106 1.40 34.06 -20.30
N VAL A 107 0.65 33.14 -19.69
CA VAL A 107 0.00 33.32 -18.38
C VAL A 107 0.59 32.40 -17.33
N ALA A 108 0.49 32.79 -16.05
CA ALA A 108 0.88 31.95 -14.94
C ALA A 108 -0.06 30.74 -14.82
N PRO A 109 0.47 29.52 -14.65
CA PRO A 109 -0.36 28.35 -14.42
C PRO A 109 -1.08 28.43 -13.07
N ILE A 110 -2.28 27.87 -13.01
CA ILE A 110 -3.11 27.81 -11.80
C ILE A 110 -2.44 26.92 -10.73
N ASN A 111 -1.68 25.91 -11.18
CA ASN A 111 -0.92 24.98 -10.36
C ASN A 111 0.59 25.09 -10.65
N PRO A 112 1.29 26.11 -10.12
CA PRO A 112 2.73 26.23 -10.34
C PRO A 112 3.48 24.96 -9.89
N GLN A 113 4.56 24.63 -10.58
CA GLN A 113 5.41 23.45 -10.37
C GLN A 113 4.68 22.11 -10.60
N ALA A 114 3.63 22.11 -11.42
CA ALA A 114 2.77 20.95 -11.66
C ALA A 114 2.24 20.35 -10.33
N ALA A 115 1.84 21.21 -9.39
CA ALA A 115 1.26 20.77 -8.13
C ALA A 115 -0.14 20.14 -8.33
N PRO A 116 -0.58 19.24 -7.45
CA PRO A 116 -1.93 18.65 -7.50
C PRO A 116 -3.01 19.67 -7.12
N PHE A 117 -4.19 19.55 -7.73
CA PHE A 117 -5.30 20.51 -7.56
C PHE A 117 -6.08 20.34 -6.25
N ASP A 118 -6.13 19.13 -5.72
CA ASP A 118 -6.82 18.74 -4.49
C ASP A 118 -6.04 19.16 -3.22
N MET A 119 -4.72 19.35 -3.34
CA MET A 119 -3.85 19.83 -2.27
C MET A 119 -3.10 21.12 -2.67
N PRO A 120 -3.79 22.26 -2.82
CA PRO A 120 -3.16 23.51 -3.21
C PRO A 120 -2.09 23.91 -2.17
N GLY A 121 -0.83 24.01 -2.64
CA GLY A 121 0.33 24.35 -1.81
C GLY A 121 1.05 23.15 -1.16
N ALA A 122 0.71 21.91 -1.49
CA ALA A 122 1.49 20.73 -1.08
C ALA A 122 2.91 20.78 -1.66
N TYR A 123 3.04 21.28 -2.89
CA TYR A 123 4.28 21.85 -3.41
C TYR A 123 4.21 23.37 -3.23
N GLY A 124 4.94 23.84 -2.23
CA GLY A 124 5.08 25.26 -1.87
C GLY A 124 6.35 25.52 -1.06
N GLY A 125 7.25 24.53 -1.01
CA GLY A 125 8.63 24.77 -0.63
C GLY A 125 9.37 25.12 -1.91
N THR A 126 9.71 26.38 -2.07
CA THR A 126 10.76 26.81 -3.01
C THR A 126 11.94 25.85 -2.91
N THR A 127 12.39 25.31 -4.04
CA THR A 127 13.61 24.50 -4.10
C THR A 127 14.74 25.33 -3.50
N THR A 128 15.19 24.94 -2.30
CA THR A 128 16.20 25.69 -1.58
C THR A 128 17.56 25.21 -2.04
N TYR A 129 18.23 26.02 -2.87
CA TYR A 129 19.59 25.76 -3.30
C TYR A 129 20.54 26.25 -2.23
N CYS A 130 21.28 25.32 -1.66
CA CYS A 130 22.36 25.64 -0.73
C CYS A 130 23.69 25.50 -1.46
N ASP A 131 24.39 26.62 -1.64
CA ASP A 131 25.76 26.66 -2.11
C ASP A 131 26.72 27.10 -0.98
N ALA A 132 27.99 27.31 -1.31
CA ALA A 132 29.00 27.73 -0.33
C ALA A 132 28.73 29.13 0.28
N THR A 133 27.78 29.89 -0.26
CA THR A 133 27.43 31.25 0.15
C THR A 133 26.11 31.34 0.92
N GLY A 134 25.30 30.29 0.92
CA GLY A 134 24.08 30.19 1.71
C GLY A 134 22.99 29.36 1.02
N CYS A 135 21.85 29.28 1.67
CA CYS A 135 20.65 28.66 1.11
C CYS A 135 19.74 29.78 0.57
N TYR A 136 19.38 29.72 -0.71
CA TYR A 136 18.44 30.62 -1.35
C TYR A 136 17.31 29.82 -2.00
N GLU A 137 16.14 30.44 -2.05
CA GLU A 137 14.93 29.90 -2.64
C GLU A 137 14.93 30.22 -4.14
N GLU A 138 14.74 29.22 -5.01
CA GLU A 138 14.53 29.48 -6.44
C GLU A 138 13.20 30.24 -6.61
N PRO A 139 13.23 31.46 -7.19
CA PRO A 139 12.00 32.21 -7.45
C PRO A 139 11.11 31.40 -8.38
N ASP A 140 9.81 31.34 -8.10
CA ASP A 140 8.85 30.78 -9.05
C ASP A 140 9.05 31.50 -10.41
N PRO A 141 9.49 30.78 -11.47
CA PRO A 141 9.79 31.38 -12.76
C PRO A 141 8.56 32.04 -13.38
N ASN A 142 7.37 31.61 -12.97
CA ASN A 142 6.08 32.08 -13.46
C ASN A 142 5.49 33.21 -12.62
N ALA A 143 6.11 33.61 -11.49
CA ALA A 143 5.60 34.66 -10.61
C ALA A 143 5.47 36.03 -11.29
N SER A 144 6.14 36.23 -12.43
CA SER A 144 6.09 37.48 -13.22
C SER A 144 5.00 37.47 -14.30
N LEU A 145 4.37 36.33 -14.58
CA LEU A 145 3.34 36.19 -15.60
C LEU A 145 1.97 36.67 -15.09
N PRO A 146 1.12 37.24 -15.96
CA PRO A 146 -0.25 37.60 -15.61
C PRO A 146 -1.07 36.34 -15.28
N ALA A 147 -2.05 36.47 -14.38
CA ALA A 147 -2.98 35.40 -14.09
C ALA A 147 -3.88 35.13 -15.30
N GLY A 148 -4.05 33.85 -15.67
CA GLY A 148 -4.90 33.39 -16.78
C GLY A 148 -5.30 31.93 -16.61
N GLN A 149 -5.85 31.32 -17.66
CA GLN A 149 -6.27 29.92 -17.64
C GLN A 149 -5.20 29.01 -18.25
N ALA A 150 -4.29 28.52 -17.40
CA ALA A 150 -3.33 27.49 -17.78
C ALA A 150 -3.01 26.55 -16.63
N ILE A 151 -2.55 25.35 -16.94
CA ILE A 151 -2.02 24.38 -15.98
C ILE A 151 -0.60 24.00 -16.36
N GLU A 152 0.20 23.74 -15.34
CA GLU A 152 1.53 23.16 -15.50
C GLU A 152 1.41 21.65 -15.29
N LEU A 153 2.08 20.88 -16.15
CA LEU A 153 2.13 19.42 -16.06
C LEU A 153 3.50 18.92 -16.52
N ILE A 154 3.86 17.72 -16.08
CA ILE A 154 5.07 17.05 -16.54
C ILE A 154 4.77 16.29 -17.82
N LEU A 155 5.38 16.71 -18.94
CA LEU A 155 5.28 16.00 -20.21
C LEU A 155 6.38 14.96 -20.33
N THR A 156 5.99 13.70 -20.42
CA THR A 156 6.88 12.56 -20.54
C THR A 156 6.86 12.03 -21.97
N SER A 157 7.99 12.21 -22.67
CA SER A 157 8.22 11.68 -24.00
C SER A 157 8.73 10.24 -23.95
N LEU A 158 8.13 9.36 -24.74
CA LEU A 158 8.39 7.91 -24.75
C LEU A 158 8.90 7.46 -26.13
N SER A 159 10.00 6.70 -26.18
CA SER A 159 10.50 6.10 -27.43
C SER A 159 9.73 4.85 -27.88
N GLY A 160 8.95 4.25 -26.99
CA GLY A 160 8.23 3.00 -27.19
C GLY A 160 7.20 2.79 -26.07
N ASP A 161 6.49 1.66 -26.10
CA ASP A 161 5.44 1.39 -25.13
C ASP A 161 5.99 1.06 -23.74
N ILE A 162 5.83 2.00 -22.80
CA ILE A 162 6.30 1.84 -21.42
C ILE A 162 5.39 0.93 -20.59
N THR A 163 4.19 0.58 -21.08
CA THR A 163 3.20 -0.13 -20.26
C THR A 163 3.63 -1.55 -19.86
N GLU A 164 4.56 -2.15 -20.60
CA GLU A 164 5.21 -3.41 -20.20
C GLU A 164 6.08 -3.27 -18.93
N PHE A 165 6.62 -2.08 -18.70
CA PHE A 165 7.49 -1.74 -17.58
C PHE A 165 6.75 -1.05 -16.44
N ARG A 166 5.75 -0.22 -16.76
CA ARG A 166 4.87 0.50 -15.81
C ARG A 166 3.42 0.31 -16.26
N PRO A 167 2.67 -0.65 -15.69
CA PRO A 167 1.38 -1.07 -16.21
C PRO A 167 0.25 -0.10 -15.85
N PHE A 168 0.20 1.06 -16.52
CA PHE A 168 -0.80 2.10 -16.29
C PHE A 168 -2.24 1.57 -16.45
N ARG A 169 -3.15 2.06 -15.61
CA ARG A 169 -4.56 1.65 -15.65
C ARG A 169 -5.34 2.60 -16.57
N PRO A 170 -6.01 2.10 -17.61
CA PRO A 170 -6.80 2.97 -18.48
C PRO A 170 -8.06 3.45 -17.76
N VAL A 171 -8.32 4.77 -17.81
CA VAL A 171 -9.53 5.40 -17.26
C VAL A 171 -10.52 5.69 -18.39
N SER A 172 -10.06 6.33 -19.46
CA SER A 172 -10.88 6.63 -20.64
C SER A 172 -10.03 6.77 -21.90
N GLY A 173 -10.66 6.65 -23.08
CA GLY A 173 -9.97 6.76 -24.38
C GLY A 173 -9.02 5.60 -24.66
N GLU A 174 -7.95 5.89 -25.40
CA GLU A 174 -6.96 4.90 -25.84
C GLU A 174 -5.54 5.29 -25.41
N TRP A 175 -4.66 4.28 -25.27
CA TRP A 175 -3.23 4.50 -25.05
C TRP A 175 -2.52 4.92 -26.34
N LEU A 176 -1.29 5.42 -26.22
CA LEU A 176 -0.45 5.76 -27.36
C LEU A 176 -0.14 4.51 -28.19
N ASP A 177 -0.47 4.56 -29.48
CA ASP A 177 -0.02 3.55 -30.43
C ASP A 177 1.35 3.93 -30.99
N PHE A 178 2.34 3.05 -30.83
CA PHE A 178 3.72 3.21 -31.31
C PHE A 178 3.96 2.54 -32.67
N THR A 179 2.95 1.91 -33.26
CA THR A 179 3.08 1.19 -34.55
C THR A 179 2.72 2.06 -35.76
N ASP A 180 1.78 2.99 -35.60
CA ASP A 180 1.41 3.94 -36.63
C ASP A 180 2.48 5.03 -36.89
N ALA A 181 2.39 5.64 -38.07
CA ALA A 181 3.19 6.80 -38.42
C ALA A 181 2.92 7.98 -37.44
N PRO A 182 3.95 8.77 -37.09
CA PRO A 182 3.80 9.89 -36.17
C PRO A 182 2.83 10.93 -36.71
N SER A 183 1.92 11.40 -35.86
CA SER A 183 1.01 12.50 -36.18
C SER A 183 1.73 13.85 -36.17
N LEU A 184 1.28 14.78 -37.00
CA LEU A 184 1.77 16.17 -36.98
C LEU A 184 1.26 16.92 -35.74
N ALA A 185 0.00 16.71 -35.37
CA ALA A 185 -0.52 17.17 -34.08
C ALA A 185 -0.21 16.07 -33.04
N PRO A 186 0.69 16.31 -32.06
CA PRO A 186 1.10 15.28 -31.13
C PRO A 186 -0.09 14.73 -30.36
N ARG A 187 -0.22 13.40 -30.32
CA ARG A 187 -1.22 12.72 -29.51
C ARG A 187 -0.68 12.57 -28.11
N ILE A 188 -1.46 13.03 -27.13
CA ILE A 188 -1.10 12.96 -25.73
C ILE A 188 -2.13 12.15 -24.94
N VAL A 189 -1.65 11.39 -23.97
CA VAL A 189 -2.47 10.75 -22.96
C VAL A 189 -2.23 11.47 -21.64
N LEU A 190 -3.30 11.92 -21.00
CA LEU A 190 -3.20 12.62 -19.72
C LEU A 190 -3.25 11.61 -18.57
N ASN A 191 -2.62 11.93 -17.44
CA ASN A 191 -2.94 11.22 -16.23
C ASN A 191 -4.23 11.77 -15.57
N GLU A 192 -4.75 11.07 -14.56
CA GLU A 192 -5.97 11.44 -13.86
C GLU A 192 -5.92 12.87 -13.29
N HIS A 193 -4.80 13.27 -12.69
CA HIS A 193 -4.64 14.62 -12.13
C HIS A 193 -4.66 15.73 -13.19
N ALA A 194 -4.02 15.52 -14.35
CA ALA A 194 -4.08 16.48 -15.46
C ALA A 194 -5.48 16.56 -16.06
N ALA A 195 -6.18 15.43 -16.18
CA ALA A 195 -7.56 15.39 -16.65
C ALA A 195 -8.51 16.12 -15.69
N GLU A 196 -8.36 15.93 -14.38
CA GLU A 196 -9.11 16.66 -13.35
C GLU A 196 -8.93 18.18 -13.49
N GLY A 197 -7.70 18.65 -13.72
CA GLY A 197 -7.42 20.06 -13.97
C GLY A 197 -8.18 20.62 -15.17
N LEU A 198 -8.28 19.87 -16.27
CA LEU A 198 -9.03 20.26 -17.46
C LEU A 198 -10.56 20.20 -17.28
N GLU A 199 -11.06 19.35 -16.37
CA GLU A 199 -12.48 19.31 -16.04
C GLU A 199 -12.90 20.44 -15.09
N LEU A 200 -12.04 20.79 -14.13
CA LEU A 200 -12.28 21.85 -13.16
C LEU A 200 -12.15 23.24 -13.78
N TYR A 201 -11.23 23.41 -14.72
CA TYR A 201 -10.91 24.69 -15.34
C TYR A 201 -11.09 24.62 -16.87
N ASP A 202 -11.78 25.61 -17.43
CA ASP A 202 -11.96 25.72 -18.89
C ASP A 202 -10.64 26.19 -19.53
N ILE A 203 -9.74 25.25 -19.78
CA ILE A 203 -8.37 25.53 -20.24
C ILE A 203 -8.30 25.36 -21.75
N PRO A 204 -7.81 26.38 -22.50
CA PRO A 204 -7.65 26.27 -23.93
C PRO A 204 -6.53 25.29 -24.31
N GLY A 205 -6.67 24.61 -25.44
CA GLY A 205 -5.79 23.49 -25.84
C GLY A 205 -4.45 23.88 -26.47
N GLU A 206 -3.82 24.99 -26.08
CA GLU A 206 -2.45 25.33 -26.53
C GLU A 206 -1.42 24.85 -25.51
N MET A 207 -0.44 24.07 -25.96
CA MET A 207 0.66 23.54 -25.16
C MET A 207 1.94 24.32 -25.46
N GLN A 208 2.51 24.91 -24.42
CA GLN A 208 3.79 25.60 -24.40
C GLN A 208 4.84 24.65 -23.85
N VAL A 209 5.69 24.17 -24.75
CA VAL A 209 6.82 23.30 -24.41
C VAL A 209 8.08 24.16 -24.49
N PRO A 210 8.88 24.31 -23.41
CA PRO A 210 10.09 25.13 -23.42
C PRO A 210 11.07 24.73 -24.53
N SER A 211 11.13 23.43 -24.83
CA SER A 211 11.98 22.85 -25.86
C SER A 211 11.40 22.93 -27.28
N ALA A 212 10.18 23.43 -27.48
CA ALA A 212 9.55 23.49 -28.82
C ALA A 212 9.75 24.86 -29.50
N THR A 213 9.76 24.83 -30.83
CA THR A 213 9.92 26.04 -31.67
C THR A 213 8.65 26.90 -31.75
N VAL A 214 7.48 26.32 -31.50
CA VAL A 214 6.15 26.96 -31.53
C VAL A 214 5.22 26.32 -30.50
N ASN A 215 4.17 27.04 -30.09
CA ASN A 215 3.09 26.47 -29.29
C ASN A 215 2.36 25.39 -30.10
N LEU A 216 2.05 24.28 -29.43
CA LEU A 216 1.46 23.10 -30.02
C LEU A 216 -0.03 23.03 -29.69
N SER A 217 -0.82 22.41 -30.56
CA SER A 217 -2.20 22.03 -30.23
C SER A 217 -2.30 20.51 -30.20
N PRO A 218 -2.05 19.89 -29.04
CA PRO A 218 -2.04 18.43 -28.92
C PRO A 218 -3.45 17.84 -29.05
N GLN A 219 -3.52 16.57 -29.44
CA GLN A 219 -4.75 15.79 -29.43
C GLN A 219 -4.79 14.92 -28.18
N ILE A 220 -5.73 15.17 -27.28
CA ILE A 220 -5.94 14.32 -26.11
C ILE A 220 -6.67 13.05 -26.58
N VAL A 221 -6.01 11.90 -26.47
CA VAL A 221 -6.55 10.61 -26.95
C VAL A 221 -7.03 9.68 -25.83
N GLY A 222 -6.59 9.90 -24.60
CA GLY A 222 -6.99 9.10 -23.46
C GLY A 222 -6.54 9.67 -22.12
N VAL A 223 -7.02 9.02 -21.07
CA VAL A 223 -6.68 9.29 -19.67
C VAL A 223 -6.28 7.98 -18.99
N VAL A 224 -5.19 8.00 -18.24
CA VAL A 224 -4.68 6.85 -17.46
C VAL A 224 -4.48 7.21 -15.99
N ASP A 225 -4.59 6.21 -15.12
CA ASP A 225 -4.05 6.24 -13.77
C ASP A 225 -2.63 5.67 -13.81
N ASP A 226 -1.65 6.56 -13.62
CA ASP A 226 -0.22 6.25 -13.61
C ASP A 226 0.35 6.11 -12.19
N GLY A 227 -0.51 6.19 -11.16
CA GLY A 227 -0.15 6.28 -9.74
C GLY A 227 0.68 7.52 -9.39
N GLY A 228 0.87 8.44 -10.33
CA GLY A 228 1.61 9.67 -10.14
C GLY A 228 0.86 10.62 -9.22
N TRP A 229 1.60 11.45 -8.50
CA TRP A 229 0.99 12.31 -7.48
C TRP A 229 0.50 13.66 -8.00
N GLY A 230 0.86 14.04 -9.23
CA GLY A 230 0.51 15.35 -9.82
C GLY A 230 0.27 15.28 -11.33
N PRO A 231 -0.13 16.39 -11.97
CA PRO A 231 -0.48 16.43 -13.38
C PRO A 231 0.69 16.02 -14.30
N ALA A 232 0.43 15.01 -15.13
CA ALA A 232 1.37 14.51 -16.12
C ALA A 232 0.67 14.21 -17.45
N ALA A 233 1.45 14.22 -18.53
CA ALA A 233 1.00 13.81 -19.85
C ALA A 233 2.08 12.96 -20.53
N TYR A 234 1.66 11.99 -21.31
CA TYR A 234 2.52 11.08 -22.05
C TYR A 234 2.38 11.34 -23.54
N VAL A 235 3.50 11.38 -24.25
CA VAL A 235 3.57 11.64 -25.69
C VAL A 235 4.63 10.76 -26.33
N ARG A 236 4.47 10.45 -27.62
CA ARG A 236 5.52 9.77 -28.36
C ARG A 236 6.69 10.72 -28.64
N ALA A 237 7.91 10.25 -28.39
CA ALA A 237 9.12 11.03 -28.59
C ALA A 237 9.33 11.45 -30.06
N ASP A 238 8.93 10.61 -31.01
CA ASP A 238 9.05 10.90 -32.45
C ASP A 238 8.06 11.96 -32.94
N GLU A 239 6.84 12.00 -32.38
CA GLU A 239 5.88 13.08 -32.62
C GLU A 239 6.39 14.41 -32.04
N MET A 240 6.97 14.39 -30.84
CA MET A 240 7.51 15.59 -30.19
C MET A 240 8.74 16.15 -30.91
N ARG A 241 9.62 15.27 -31.42
CA ARG A 241 10.85 15.67 -32.08
C ARG A 241 10.64 16.52 -33.33
N ASN A 242 9.50 16.38 -34.01
CA ASN A 242 9.15 17.24 -35.16
C ASN A 242 9.08 18.73 -34.81
N TRP A 243 8.94 19.05 -33.51
CA TRP A 243 8.71 20.40 -33.01
C TRP A 243 9.89 20.96 -32.21
N GLN A 244 10.89 20.13 -31.93
CA GLN A 244 12.12 20.51 -31.23
C GLN A 244 13.16 21.11 -32.19
N PRO A 245 13.96 22.09 -31.75
CA PRO A 245 15.03 22.66 -32.57
C PRO A 245 16.08 21.61 -32.91
N THR A 246 16.45 21.53 -34.19
CA THR A 246 17.52 20.65 -34.66
C THR A 246 18.86 21.40 -34.66
N GLY A 247 19.90 20.85 -34.00
CA GLY A 247 21.27 21.38 -34.05
C GLY A 247 21.80 21.88 -32.70
N ASP A 248 22.74 22.83 -32.72
CA ASP A 248 23.42 23.37 -31.52
C ASP A 248 22.45 24.05 -30.52
N ASP A 249 21.29 24.50 -30.99
CA ASP A 249 20.21 25.09 -30.19
C ASP A 249 19.44 24.05 -29.34
N ALA A 250 19.66 22.74 -29.55
CA ALA A 250 19.09 21.68 -28.72
C ALA A 250 19.75 21.59 -27.32
N SER A 251 20.82 22.36 -27.08
CA SER A 251 21.59 22.33 -25.84
C SER A 251 21.03 23.17 -24.69
N SER A 252 19.97 23.94 -24.93
CA SER A 252 19.45 24.95 -24.00
C SER A 252 18.19 24.54 -23.21
N SER A 253 17.75 23.27 -23.24
CA SER A 253 16.62 22.83 -22.41
C SER A 253 17.07 22.64 -20.96
N ALA A 254 17.20 23.74 -20.23
CA ALA A 254 17.59 23.80 -18.82
C ALA A 254 16.58 23.10 -17.87
N ASP A 255 15.38 22.78 -18.37
CA ASP A 255 14.26 22.24 -17.58
C ASP A 255 13.98 20.75 -17.83
N SER A 256 14.94 20.00 -18.41
CA SER A 256 14.80 18.57 -18.63
C SER A 256 15.13 17.78 -17.36
N TYR A 257 14.20 16.95 -16.89
CA TYR A 257 14.31 16.13 -15.66
C TYR A 257 15.32 14.96 -15.77
N GLY A 258 16.26 15.01 -16.71
CA GLY A 258 17.12 13.90 -17.08
C GLY A 258 16.38 12.87 -17.94
N ALA A 259 17.15 11.96 -18.54
CA ALA A 259 16.61 10.88 -19.34
C ALA A 259 16.81 9.55 -18.61
N GLU A 260 15.76 8.75 -18.56
CA GLU A 260 15.74 7.41 -18.00
C GLU A 260 15.54 6.39 -19.12
N VAL A 261 16.02 5.18 -18.90
CA VAL A 261 15.77 4.03 -19.77
C VAL A 261 15.24 2.88 -18.94
N TYR A 262 14.12 2.32 -19.37
CA TYR A 262 13.54 1.10 -18.81
C TYR A 262 13.91 -0.06 -19.72
N LEU A 263 14.48 -1.11 -19.15
CA LEU A 263 14.96 -2.27 -19.88
C LEU A 263 14.31 -3.55 -19.35
N SER A 264 13.92 -4.41 -20.29
CA SER A 264 13.55 -5.79 -20.00
C SER A 264 14.77 -6.55 -19.48
N PRO A 265 14.60 -7.56 -18.60
CA PRO A 265 15.68 -8.48 -18.21
C PRO A 265 16.41 -9.13 -19.40
N THR A 266 15.79 -9.15 -20.58
CA THR A 266 16.34 -9.73 -21.81
C THR A 266 17.19 -8.76 -22.64
N ALA A 267 17.12 -7.45 -22.37
CA ALA A 267 17.78 -6.39 -23.14
C ALA A 267 19.25 -6.15 -22.70
N VAL A 268 20.07 -7.21 -22.75
CA VAL A 268 21.47 -7.19 -22.28
C VAL A 268 22.44 -6.39 -23.17
N ASP A 269 22.08 -6.10 -24.42
CA ASP A 269 22.91 -5.38 -25.38
C ASP A 269 22.75 -3.85 -25.29
N VAL A 270 21.58 -3.40 -24.85
CA VAL A 270 21.16 -1.98 -24.88
C VAL A 270 22.07 -1.10 -24.03
N GLU A 271 22.44 -1.55 -22.84
CA GLU A 271 23.30 -0.78 -21.95
C GLU A 271 24.66 -0.47 -22.60
N GLN A 272 25.30 -1.49 -23.17
CA GLN A 272 26.59 -1.33 -23.83
C GLN A 272 26.48 -0.48 -25.09
N LEU A 273 25.38 -0.63 -25.83
CA LEU A 273 25.09 0.18 -27.02
C LEU A 273 24.92 1.66 -26.65
N LEU A 274 24.12 1.98 -25.64
CA LEU A 274 23.91 3.35 -25.16
C LEU A 274 25.22 3.97 -24.67
N ARG A 275 25.99 3.25 -23.84
CA ARG A 275 27.33 3.71 -23.39
C ARG A 275 28.24 4.03 -24.59
N SER A 276 28.26 3.16 -25.61
CA SER A 276 29.09 3.39 -26.80
C SER A 276 28.67 4.61 -27.61
N ARG A 277 27.36 4.85 -27.76
CA ARG A 277 26.81 5.99 -28.54
C ARG A 277 26.96 7.31 -27.80
N LEU A 278 26.72 7.30 -26.49
CA LEU A 278 26.88 8.48 -25.63
C LEU A 278 28.36 8.89 -25.53
N SER A 279 29.26 7.94 -25.33
CA SER A 279 30.71 8.23 -25.31
C SER A 279 31.23 8.75 -26.65
N ALA A 280 30.72 8.22 -27.77
CA ALA A 280 31.02 8.75 -29.10
C ALA A 280 30.51 10.18 -29.33
N ALA A 281 29.43 10.56 -28.65
CA ALA A 281 28.90 11.93 -28.64
C ALA A 281 29.59 12.85 -27.62
N GLY A 282 30.63 12.38 -26.93
CA GLY A 282 31.39 13.17 -25.94
C GLY A 282 30.74 13.26 -24.55
N VAL A 283 29.69 12.48 -24.30
CA VAL A 283 29.02 12.42 -22.98
C VAL A 283 29.83 11.53 -22.04
N ASN A 284 30.09 12.01 -20.82
CA ASN A 284 30.72 11.18 -19.79
C ASN A 284 29.72 10.11 -19.30
N THR A 285 30.03 8.85 -19.55
CA THR A 285 29.17 7.72 -19.17
C THR A 285 29.51 7.13 -17.80
N ASP A 286 30.51 7.67 -17.11
CA ASP A 286 30.92 7.16 -15.79
C ASP A 286 29.82 7.34 -14.73
N ASP A 287 28.94 8.33 -14.93
CA ASP A 287 27.79 8.61 -14.05
C ASP A 287 26.53 7.81 -14.43
N MET A 288 26.60 6.90 -15.41
CA MET A 288 25.49 6.01 -15.74
C MET A 288 25.31 4.93 -14.67
N GLY A 289 24.18 4.99 -13.97
CA GLY A 289 23.75 3.97 -13.01
C GLY A 289 22.56 3.17 -13.54
N SER A 290 22.62 1.85 -13.41
CA SER A 290 21.47 0.96 -13.64
C SER A 290 21.13 0.20 -12.37
N TRP A 291 19.84 0.07 -12.09
CA TRP A 291 19.31 -0.61 -10.91
C TRP A 291 18.13 -1.48 -11.33
N VAL A 292 18.08 -2.69 -10.79
CA VAL A 292 16.91 -3.55 -10.99
C VAL A 292 15.82 -3.09 -10.03
N ILE A 293 14.63 -2.83 -10.55
CA ILE A 293 13.45 -2.52 -9.75
C ILE A 293 13.08 -3.78 -8.97
N THR A 294 13.16 -3.69 -7.65
CA THR A 294 12.73 -4.70 -6.68
C THR A 294 11.77 -4.10 -5.66
N SER A 295 11.14 -2.98 -6.01
CA SER A 295 10.37 -2.14 -5.09
C SER A 295 9.24 -2.91 -4.43
N ARG A 296 8.56 -3.82 -5.16
CA ARG A 296 7.50 -4.64 -4.58
C ARG A 296 8.06 -5.68 -3.61
N ALA A 297 9.09 -6.42 -4.01
CA ALA A 297 9.76 -7.38 -3.12
C ALA A 297 10.30 -6.73 -1.83
N ASP A 298 10.96 -5.58 -1.95
CA ASP A 298 11.51 -4.84 -0.81
C ASP A 298 10.40 -4.33 0.13
N ALA A 299 9.30 -3.81 -0.44
CA ALA A 299 8.13 -3.40 0.34
C ALA A 299 7.46 -4.59 1.05
N GLU A 300 7.32 -5.74 0.38
CA GLU A 300 6.81 -6.97 0.96
C GLU A 300 7.66 -7.43 2.16
N ASP A 301 8.99 -7.42 2.01
CA ASP A 301 9.92 -7.80 3.08
C ASP A 301 9.87 -6.85 4.27
N GLN A 302 9.80 -5.54 4.03
CA GLN A 302 9.66 -4.54 5.09
C GLN A 302 8.33 -4.70 5.85
N LEU A 303 7.22 -4.88 5.13
CA LEU A 303 5.91 -5.12 5.73
C LEU A 303 5.87 -6.44 6.50
N ALA A 304 6.50 -7.50 6.00
CA ALA A 304 6.62 -8.77 6.68
C ALA A 304 7.40 -8.64 8.00
N MET A 305 8.50 -7.89 8.00
CA MET A 305 9.29 -7.61 9.21
C MET A 305 8.47 -6.86 10.25
N MET A 306 7.79 -5.77 9.86
CA MET A 306 6.92 -5.00 10.77
C MET A 306 5.79 -5.87 11.33
N ARG A 307 5.14 -6.66 10.48
CA ARG A 307 4.09 -7.61 10.88
C ARG A 307 4.61 -8.60 11.92
N MET A 308 5.80 -9.17 11.74
CA MET A 308 6.39 -10.11 12.69
C MET A 308 6.65 -9.46 14.05
N VAL A 309 7.17 -8.24 14.09
CA VAL A 309 7.40 -7.49 15.33
C VAL A 309 6.08 -7.25 16.08
N PHE A 310 5.06 -6.74 15.39
CA PHE A 310 3.76 -6.47 16.01
C PHE A 310 3.03 -7.75 16.43
N LEU A 311 3.13 -8.84 15.67
CA LEU A 311 2.59 -10.14 16.08
C LEU A 311 3.31 -10.68 17.31
N GLY A 312 4.63 -10.46 17.43
CA GLY A 312 5.38 -10.78 18.64
C GLY A 312 4.85 -10.03 19.86
N LEU A 313 4.58 -8.73 19.73
CA LEU A 313 3.97 -7.92 20.80
C LEU A 313 2.54 -8.39 21.12
N ALA A 314 1.72 -8.64 20.10
CA ALA A 314 0.36 -9.16 20.28
C ALA A 314 0.36 -10.53 20.98
N ALA A 315 1.32 -11.40 20.67
CA ALA A 315 1.50 -12.68 21.34
C ALA A 315 1.82 -12.51 22.83
N LEU A 316 2.64 -11.53 23.21
CA LEU A 316 2.89 -11.22 24.63
C LEU A 316 1.61 -10.79 25.35
N VAL A 317 0.79 -9.93 24.73
CA VAL A 317 -0.50 -9.51 25.31
C VAL A 317 -1.46 -10.71 25.43
N LEU A 318 -1.49 -11.58 24.42
CA LEU A 318 -2.27 -12.81 24.44
C LEU A 318 -1.84 -13.75 25.58
N LEU A 319 -0.54 -13.90 25.82
CA LEU A 319 -0.02 -14.70 26.94
C LEU A 319 -0.48 -14.17 28.30
N ILE A 320 -0.55 -12.85 28.48
CA ILE A 320 -1.11 -12.23 29.69
C ILE A 320 -2.59 -12.60 29.85
N GLY A 321 -3.36 -12.53 28.75
CA GLY A 321 -4.76 -12.98 28.73
C GLY A 321 -4.93 -14.45 29.10
N ILE A 322 -4.07 -15.32 28.56
CA ILE A 322 -4.04 -16.75 28.86
C ILE A 322 -3.75 -17.00 30.35
N ALA A 323 -2.78 -16.30 30.93
CA ALA A 323 -2.48 -16.38 32.35
C ALA A 323 -3.68 -15.93 33.22
N GLY A 324 -4.44 -14.94 32.76
CA GLY A 324 -5.70 -14.51 33.37
C GLY A 324 -6.73 -15.64 33.42
N ILE A 325 -7.00 -16.30 32.27
CA ILE A 325 -7.91 -17.45 32.21
C ILE A 325 -7.44 -18.57 33.12
N LEU A 326 -6.14 -18.89 33.09
CA LEU A 326 -5.54 -19.93 33.91
C LEU A 326 -5.81 -19.69 35.39
N ASN A 327 -5.57 -18.47 35.87
CA ASN A 327 -5.76 -18.10 37.27
C ASN A 327 -7.24 -18.21 37.69
N VAL A 328 -8.15 -17.73 36.83
CA VAL A 328 -9.60 -17.85 37.08
C VAL A 328 -10.03 -19.31 37.07
N GLY A 329 -9.60 -20.10 36.09
CA GLY A 329 -9.92 -21.53 35.99
C GLY A 329 -9.44 -22.30 37.22
N LEU A 330 -8.22 -22.03 37.71
CA LEU A 330 -7.71 -22.64 38.94
C LEU A 330 -8.56 -22.28 40.16
N ALA A 331 -8.96 -21.01 40.30
CA ALA A 331 -9.83 -20.57 41.37
C ALA A 331 -11.22 -21.23 41.28
N THR A 332 -11.83 -21.25 40.10
CA THR A 332 -13.15 -21.86 39.87
C THR A 332 -13.15 -23.35 40.17
N VAL A 333 -12.08 -24.07 39.80
CA VAL A 333 -11.94 -25.50 40.15
C VAL A 333 -11.84 -25.70 41.66
N GLY A 334 -11.14 -24.81 42.37
CA GLY A 334 -11.05 -24.84 43.83
C GLY A 334 -12.38 -24.56 44.54
N GLU A 335 -13.19 -23.67 43.99
CA GLU A 335 -14.51 -23.32 44.55
C GLU A 335 -15.57 -24.42 44.32
N ARG A 336 -15.45 -25.17 43.22
CA ARG A 336 -16.39 -26.25 42.85
C ARG A 336 -15.88 -27.66 43.22
N ILE A 337 -14.96 -27.77 44.19
CA ILE A 337 -14.34 -29.06 44.57
C ILE A 337 -15.41 -30.07 45.01
N GLU A 338 -16.34 -29.68 45.89
CA GLU A 338 -17.37 -30.57 46.42
C GLU A 338 -18.31 -31.06 45.31
N GLU A 339 -18.71 -30.16 44.42
CA GLU A 339 -19.54 -30.49 43.26
C GLU A 339 -18.85 -31.50 42.34
N PHE A 340 -17.57 -31.28 42.04
CA PHE A 340 -16.79 -32.19 41.20
C PHE A 340 -16.54 -33.55 41.86
N ALA A 341 -16.31 -33.58 43.17
CA ALA A 341 -16.16 -34.82 43.91
C ALA A 341 -17.48 -35.61 44.02
N LEU A 342 -18.63 -34.94 44.17
CA LEU A 342 -19.95 -35.56 44.13
C LEU A 342 -20.26 -36.14 42.75
N ARG A 343 -20.00 -35.38 41.67
CA ARG A 343 -20.16 -35.87 40.28
C ARG A 343 -19.29 -37.10 40.01
N ARG A 344 -18.09 -37.17 40.60
CA ARG A 344 -17.23 -38.36 40.55
C ARG A 344 -17.79 -39.54 41.35
N ALA A 345 -18.42 -39.30 42.51
CA ALA A 345 -19.04 -40.36 43.32
C ALA A 345 -20.21 -41.03 42.56
N VAL A 346 -20.92 -40.29 41.72
CA VAL A 346 -22.01 -40.79 40.86
C VAL A 346 -21.49 -41.50 39.59
N GLY A 347 -20.17 -41.56 39.37
CA GLY A 347 -19.55 -42.36 38.30
C GLY A 347 -18.97 -41.57 37.12
N THR A 348 -18.85 -40.24 37.22
CA THR A 348 -18.19 -39.44 36.17
C THR A 348 -16.70 -39.78 36.08
N SER A 349 -16.20 -40.11 34.88
CA SER A 349 -14.77 -40.40 34.68
C SER A 349 -13.91 -39.14 34.82
N ARG A 350 -12.64 -39.31 35.22
CA ARG A 350 -11.68 -38.20 35.37
C ARG A 350 -11.51 -37.41 34.07
N MET A 351 -11.47 -38.11 32.94
CA MET A 351 -11.31 -37.52 31.61
C MET A 351 -12.55 -36.72 31.19
N LEU A 352 -13.75 -37.20 31.51
CA LEU A 352 -14.99 -36.47 31.24
C LEU A 352 -15.06 -35.18 32.05
N LEU A 353 -14.60 -35.21 33.30
CA LEU A 353 -14.55 -34.02 34.15
C LEU A 353 -13.55 -32.97 33.61
N ALA A 354 -12.35 -33.40 33.20
CA ALA A 354 -11.40 -32.52 32.51
C ALA A 354 -11.97 -31.95 31.21
N GLY A 355 -12.67 -32.76 30.42
CA GLY A 355 -13.30 -32.35 29.17
C GLY A 355 -14.37 -31.27 29.38
N ILE A 356 -15.13 -31.32 30.47
CA ILE A 356 -16.11 -30.26 30.81
C ILE A 356 -15.41 -28.92 31.08
N VAL A 357 -14.34 -28.94 31.89
CA VAL A 357 -13.58 -27.71 32.23
C VAL A 357 -12.89 -27.15 30.99
N LEU A 358 -12.29 -28.01 30.17
CA LEU A 358 -11.65 -27.60 28.92
C LEU A 358 -12.67 -27.04 27.91
N ALA A 359 -13.86 -27.63 27.84
CA ALA A 359 -14.94 -27.11 27.00
C ALA A 359 -15.43 -25.73 27.49
N GLU A 360 -15.48 -25.50 28.81
CA GLU A 360 -15.82 -24.19 29.39
C GLU A 360 -14.80 -23.13 28.95
N THR A 361 -13.49 -23.42 29.07
CA THR A 361 -12.45 -22.46 28.67
C THR A 361 -12.36 -22.26 27.16
N LEU A 362 -12.53 -23.32 26.37
CA LEU A 362 -12.62 -23.24 24.91
C LEU A 362 -13.79 -22.35 24.46
N LEU A 363 -14.96 -22.53 25.08
CA LEU A 363 -16.13 -21.71 24.77
C LEU A 363 -15.86 -20.24 25.12
N THR A 364 -15.23 -19.96 26.25
CA THR A 364 -14.85 -18.59 26.62
C THR A 364 -13.84 -17.99 25.64
N GLY A 365 -12.88 -18.77 25.16
CA GLY A 365 -11.91 -18.34 24.14
C GLY A 365 -12.59 -18.01 22.82
N LEU A 366 -13.52 -18.84 22.37
CA LEU A 366 -14.29 -18.63 21.14
C LEU A 366 -15.23 -17.41 21.22
N ILE A 367 -15.95 -17.24 22.33
CA ILE A 367 -16.81 -16.07 22.54
C ILE A 367 -15.97 -14.79 22.53
N THR A 368 -14.82 -14.84 23.21
CA THR A 368 -13.90 -13.71 23.25
C THR A 368 -13.32 -13.41 21.86
N ALA A 369 -12.96 -14.42 21.08
CA ALA A 369 -12.51 -14.24 19.71
C ALA A 369 -13.61 -13.65 18.82
N ALA A 370 -14.84 -14.15 18.90
CA ALA A 370 -15.97 -13.59 18.16
C ALA A 370 -16.20 -12.11 18.52
N ALA A 371 -16.13 -11.76 19.80
CA ALA A 371 -16.23 -10.38 20.25
C ALA A 371 -15.07 -9.52 19.73
N ALA A 372 -13.83 -10.02 19.78
CA ALA A 372 -12.64 -9.31 19.32
C ALA A 372 -12.67 -9.07 17.80
N ILE A 373 -13.07 -10.07 17.01
CA ILE A 373 -13.25 -9.95 15.57
C ILE A 373 -14.34 -8.93 15.25
N GLY A 374 -15.48 -8.98 15.94
CA GLY A 374 -16.56 -8.01 15.78
C GLY A 374 -16.11 -6.58 16.12
N ALA A 375 -15.38 -6.41 17.22
CA ALA A 375 -14.81 -5.12 17.59
C ALA A 375 -13.77 -4.62 16.58
N GLY A 376 -12.92 -5.51 16.04
CA GLY A 376 -11.96 -5.18 14.99
C GLY A 376 -12.64 -4.74 13.70
N ALA A 377 -13.66 -5.47 13.24
CA ALA A 377 -14.44 -5.11 12.05
C ALA A 377 -15.16 -3.75 12.22
N LEU A 378 -15.79 -3.52 13.37
CA LEU A 378 -16.40 -2.22 13.68
C LEU A 378 -15.35 -1.11 13.75
N GLY A 379 -14.16 -1.39 14.29
CA GLY A 379 -13.05 -0.44 14.33
C GLY A 379 -12.61 -0.01 12.94
N ILE A 380 -12.44 -0.94 12.01
CA ILE A 380 -12.07 -0.65 10.61
C ILE A 380 -13.17 0.17 9.92
N GLN A 381 -14.43 -0.20 10.11
CA GLN A 381 -15.56 0.53 9.54
C GLN A 381 -15.63 1.98 10.07
N MET A 382 -15.38 2.18 11.37
CA MET A 382 -15.31 3.52 11.97
C MET A 382 -14.14 4.33 11.41
N ILE A 383 -12.98 3.71 11.17
CA ILE A 383 -11.83 4.37 10.53
C ILE A 383 -12.20 4.81 9.12
N SER A 384 -12.80 3.94 8.31
CA SER A 384 -13.26 4.28 6.95
C SER A 384 -14.29 5.43 6.97
N MET A 385 -15.25 5.43 7.90
CA MET A 385 -16.23 6.52 8.01
C MET A 385 -15.61 7.87 8.39
N VAL A 386 -14.59 7.87 9.26
CA VAL A 386 -14.00 9.11 9.79
C VAL A 386 -12.89 9.64 8.88
N MET A 387 -12.08 8.75 8.29
CA MET A 387 -10.91 9.12 7.48
C MET A 387 -11.11 8.95 5.97
N GLY A 388 -12.16 8.24 5.53
CA GLY A 388 -12.42 8.01 4.10
C GLY A 388 -12.83 9.26 3.33
N GLY A 389 -13.33 10.30 4.02
CA GLY A 389 -13.63 11.58 3.39
C GLY A 389 -12.40 12.43 3.03
N SER A 390 -11.27 12.19 3.69
CA SER A 390 -10.01 12.90 3.44
C SER A 390 -8.98 12.06 2.68
N ASN A 391 -9.18 10.75 2.58
CA ASN A 391 -8.28 9.84 1.88
C ASN A 391 -9.11 8.77 1.13
N PRO A 392 -9.21 8.86 -0.20
CA PRO A 392 -9.99 7.92 -1.02
C PRO A 392 -9.58 6.45 -0.78
N GLU A 393 -8.29 6.18 -0.57
CA GLU A 393 -7.75 4.84 -0.30
C GLU A 393 -8.29 4.20 1.00
N LEU A 394 -8.71 5.03 1.97
CA LEU A 394 -9.25 4.59 3.25
C LEU A 394 -10.78 4.50 3.24
N ALA A 395 -11.45 4.90 2.15
CA ALA A 395 -12.91 4.94 2.07
C ALA A 395 -13.55 3.55 1.98
N ASP A 396 -12.94 2.59 1.28
CA ASP A 396 -13.49 1.23 1.07
C ASP A 396 -12.68 0.12 1.77
N LEU A 397 -12.35 0.34 3.05
CA LEU A 397 -11.65 -0.66 3.85
C LEU A 397 -12.54 -1.86 4.20
N ALA A 398 -12.33 -2.97 3.49
CA ALA A 398 -12.94 -4.25 3.82
C ALA A 398 -12.17 -4.98 4.95
N PHE A 399 -12.89 -5.57 5.90
CA PHE A 399 -12.28 -6.42 6.94
C PHE A 399 -11.66 -7.69 6.31
N PRO A 400 -10.34 -7.93 6.43
CA PRO A 400 -9.68 -9.06 5.81
C PRO A 400 -10.02 -10.38 6.52
N TRP A 401 -10.41 -11.40 5.76
CA TRP A 401 -10.82 -12.70 6.32
C TRP A 401 -9.68 -13.40 7.08
N GLN A 402 -8.43 -13.17 6.68
CA GLN A 402 -7.23 -13.71 7.34
C GLN A 402 -7.13 -13.23 8.79
N ALA A 403 -7.54 -11.98 9.07
CA ALA A 403 -7.59 -11.44 10.43
C ALA A 403 -8.69 -12.08 11.27
N GLY A 404 -9.83 -12.42 10.65
CA GLY A 404 -10.87 -13.21 11.30
C GLY A 404 -10.37 -14.59 11.70
N VAL A 405 -9.68 -15.28 10.80
CA VAL A 405 -9.10 -16.60 11.06
C VAL A 405 -8.01 -16.54 12.14
N SER A 406 -7.11 -15.55 12.10
CA SER A 406 -6.09 -15.39 13.13
C SER A 406 -6.70 -15.15 14.51
N GLY A 407 -7.80 -14.39 14.60
CA GLY A 407 -8.56 -14.20 15.83
C GLY A 407 -9.17 -15.49 16.38
N VAL A 408 -9.81 -16.31 15.53
CA VAL A 408 -10.35 -17.61 15.93
C VAL A 408 -9.25 -18.55 16.42
N VAL A 409 -8.13 -18.62 15.69
CA VAL A 409 -6.97 -19.42 16.08
C VAL A 409 -6.40 -18.96 17.42
N ALA A 410 -6.22 -17.65 17.61
CA ALA A 410 -5.74 -17.08 18.88
C ALA A 410 -6.67 -17.40 20.05
N GLY A 411 -7.99 -17.28 19.86
CA GLY A 411 -8.98 -17.65 20.88
C GLY A 411 -8.99 -19.14 21.22
N LEU A 412 -8.84 -20.02 20.23
CA LEU A 412 -8.72 -21.46 20.44
C LEU A 412 -7.44 -21.81 21.20
N VAL A 413 -6.29 -21.28 20.77
CA VAL A 413 -5.00 -21.46 21.44
C VAL A 413 -5.10 -20.99 22.89
N ALA A 414 -5.71 -19.82 23.13
CA ALA A 414 -5.86 -19.31 24.47
C ALA A 414 -6.81 -20.15 25.34
N GLY A 415 -7.92 -20.63 24.79
CA GLY A 415 -8.86 -21.51 25.49
C GLY A 415 -8.25 -22.86 25.87
N ILE A 416 -7.40 -23.42 25.01
CA ILE A 416 -6.66 -24.66 25.28
C ILE A 416 -5.60 -24.41 26.35
N LEU A 417 -4.70 -23.45 26.14
CA LEU A 417 -3.57 -23.20 27.03
C LEU A 417 -4.03 -22.74 28.42
N GLY A 418 -5.03 -21.87 28.49
CA GLY A 418 -5.61 -21.39 29.74
C GLY A 418 -6.41 -22.47 30.49
N GLY A 419 -7.01 -23.42 29.77
CA GLY A 419 -7.86 -24.47 30.32
C GLY A 419 -7.17 -25.77 30.70
N LEU A 420 -5.98 -26.02 30.16
CA LEU A 420 -5.31 -27.31 30.32
C LEU A 420 -4.97 -27.63 31.77
N ILE A 421 -4.36 -26.68 32.50
CA ILE A 421 -3.97 -26.88 33.90
C ILE A 421 -5.20 -27.00 34.82
N PRO A 422 -6.23 -26.12 34.74
CA PRO A 422 -7.48 -26.28 35.50
C PRO A 422 -8.17 -27.62 35.23
N ALA A 423 -8.23 -28.06 33.97
CA ALA A 423 -8.84 -29.34 33.60
C ALA A 423 -8.11 -30.53 34.23
N ILE A 424 -6.78 -30.52 34.22
CA ILE A 424 -5.97 -31.55 34.89
C ILE A 424 -6.20 -31.53 36.41
N ARG A 425 -6.27 -30.35 37.03
CA ARG A 425 -6.58 -30.23 38.46
C ARG A 425 -7.95 -30.80 38.78
N ALA A 426 -8.99 -30.48 38.01
CA ALA A 426 -10.34 -30.99 38.21
C ALA A 426 -10.37 -32.53 38.15
N ALA A 427 -9.71 -33.13 37.15
CA ALA A 427 -9.61 -34.58 37.00
C ALA A 427 -8.92 -35.30 38.18
N ARG A 428 -8.04 -34.60 38.92
CA ARG A 428 -7.28 -35.16 40.05
C ARG A 428 -7.96 -34.99 41.41
N ILE A 429 -9.14 -34.36 41.48
CA ILE A 429 -9.87 -34.20 42.74
C ILE A 429 -10.23 -35.58 43.34
N PRO A 430 -9.82 -35.90 44.59
CA PRO A 430 -10.12 -37.17 45.23
C PRO A 430 -11.59 -37.25 45.70
N ILE A 431 -12.19 -38.45 45.62
CA ILE A 431 -13.58 -38.69 46.08
C ILE A 431 -13.66 -38.64 47.62
N ALA A 432 -12.59 -39.06 48.29
CA ALA A 432 -12.52 -39.12 49.75
C ALA A 432 -12.78 -37.78 50.44
N THR A 433 -12.63 -36.65 49.72
CA THR A 433 -12.95 -35.30 50.20
C THR A 433 -14.42 -35.14 50.61
N VAL A 434 -15.35 -35.88 50.00
CA VAL A 434 -16.80 -35.80 50.28
C VAL A 434 -17.26 -36.88 51.26
N MET A 435 -16.49 -37.94 51.49
CA MET A 435 -16.84 -39.02 52.42
C MET A 435 -16.44 -38.75 53.89
N ARG A 436 -15.81 -37.59 54.16
CA ARG A 436 -15.32 -37.20 55.50
C ARG A 436 -16.14 -36.08 56.16
N ALA A 437 -17.17 -35.58 55.48
CA ALA A 437 -18.19 -34.69 56.05
C ALA A 437 -19.45 -35.52 56.30
#